data_AF-A0A7S1F0V9-F1
#
_entry.id   AF-A0A7S1F0V9-F1
#
_cell.length_a   1.000
_cell.length_b   1.000
_cell.length_c   1.000
_cell.angle_alpha   90.00
_cell.angle_beta   90.00
_cell.angle_gamma   90.00
#
_symmetry.space_group_name_H-M   'P 1'
#
loop_
_entity.id
_entity.type
_entity.pdbx_description
1 polymer ?
#
loop_
_entity_poly.entity_id
_entity_poly.type
_entity_poly.pdbx_seq_one_letter_code
_entity_poly.pdbx_strand_id
1 'polypeptide(L)'
;SSASSASAPWAMEVDEIPDDWKWPAEPFEPETLREYVLACTKLTQQEQWDRQLELRAGDAQQDHTAEKVYANVMLNKEGTGQEQTTFGIDPNAYRAGRWYRFLNAKGDCHVYVHNYTRDITATRPENFTELTEHEKKRLEKLGTFILDLPSEIQRVYDKEKAIPIIFGSEDTCEALKQFFLYDKDGQLLDATRLNRVNAKALEESRQAIVNAMTLGKTLCIFLGDSIPELQEKICIPKNRDSFPRAVFAYDGLGEGAREKFYRDADREAGMCVVREGFRVCVVLMYDGMNLDMSSMRKAELPQKIPEFEDMREVRVYSEADKKKALEQMRGV
;
A
#
# COMPACT_ATOMS: atom_id res chain seq x y z
N SER A 1 -18.25 42.29 -19.38
CA SER A 1 -17.98 42.02 -17.96
C SER A 1 -17.22 40.71 -17.88
N SER A 2 -15.91 40.80 -17.94
CA SER A 2 -14.96 39.68 -17.87
C SER A 2 -14.71 39.33 -16.41
N ALA A 3 -15.05 38.10 -16.01
CA ALA A 3 -14.62 37.54 -14.73
C ALA A 3 -13.43 36.61 -14.99
N SER A 4 -12.24 37.08 -14.62
CA SER A 4 -11.02 36.28 -14.56
C SER A 4 -11.10 35.31 -13.40
N SER A 5 -11.12 34.01 -13.69
CA SER A 5 -10.84 32.98 -12.70
C SER A 5 -9.35 33.01 -12.38
N ALA A 6 -9.00 33.50 -11.20
CA ALA A 6 -7.67 33.33 -10.65
C ALA A 6 -7.47 31.85 -10.33
N SER A 7 -6.64 31.18 -11.13
CA SER A 7 -6.14 29.83 -10.86
C SER A 7 -5.18 29.86 -9.67
N ALA A 8 -5.30 28.86 -8.80
CA ALA A 8 -4.39 28.65 -7.68
C ALA A 8 -2.96 28.33 -8.20
N PRO A 9 -1.87 28.88 -7.62
CA PRO A 9 -0.55 28.82 -8.26
C PRO A 9 0.25 27.52 -8.11
N TRP A 10 -0.31 26.40 -7.62
CA TRP A 10 0.53 25.24 -7.24
C TRP A 10 -0.02 23.83 -7.55
N ALA A 11 -1.14 23.73 -8.27
CA ALA A 11 -1.50 22.46 -8.89
C ALA A 11 -0.70 22.32 -10.19
N MET A 12 0.56 21.88 -10.08
CA MET A 12 1.24 21.35 -11.26
C MET A 12 0.51 20.07 -11.63
N GLU A 13 -0.32 20.16 -12.67
CA GLU A 13 -0.58 19.05 -13.57
C GLU A 13 0.77 18.36 -13.80
N VAL A 14 0.82 17.04 -13.69
CA VAL A 14 2.02 16.28 -14.07
C VAL A 14 2.07 16.43 -15.59
N ASP A 15 2.60 17.56 -16.05
CA ASP A 15 2.92 17.80 -17.45
C ASP A 15 3.71 16.58 -17.90
N GLU A 16 3.24 15.92 -18.96
CA GLU A 16 3.96 14.82 -19.59
C GLU A 16 5.41 15.25 -19.77
N ILE A 17 6.32 14.54 -19.13
CA ILE A 17 7.75 14.84 -19.19
C ILE A 17 8.12 14.80 -20.67
N PRO A 18 8.62 15.90 -21.27
CA PRO A 18 8.89 15.94 -22.70
C PRO A 18 9.86 14.82 -23.12
N ASP A 19 9.57 14.13 -24.22
CA ASP A 19 10.36 12.98 -24.72
C ASP A 19 11.85 13.31 -24.97
N ASP A 20 12.20 14.59 -25.11
CA ASP A 20 13.57 15.07 -25.31
C ASP A 20 14.38 15.15 -24.00
N TRP A 21 13.73 15.01 -22.84
CA TRP A 21 14.40 14.92 -21.54
C TRP A 21 15.01 13.52 -21.40
N LYS A 22 16.33 13.43 -21.55
CA LYS A 22 17.14 12.19 -21.39
C LYS A 22 17.25 11.68 -19.95
N TRP A 23 16.17 11.73 -19.21
CA TRP A 23 16.07 11.41 -17.79
C TRP A 23 15.38 10.06 -17.59
N PRO A 24 15.55 9.38 -16.45
CA PRO A 24 14.72 8.22 -16.17
C PRO A 24 13.24 8.63 -16.21
N ALA A 25 12.47 7.95 -17.07
CA ALA A 25 11.04 8.23 -17.26
C ALA A 25 10.24 8.03 -15.95
N GLU A 26 10.77 7.22 -15.04
CA GLU A 26 10.15 6.90 -13.76
C GLU A 26 11.10 7.24 -12.59
N PRO A 27 10.56 7.76 -11.46
CA PRO A 27 11.37 8.03 -10.27
C PRO A 27 11.93 6.73 -9.69
N PHE A 28 13.11 6.80 -9.07
CA PHE A 28 13.66 5.66 -8.34
C PHE A 28 12.88 5.40 -7.05
N GLU A 29 12.55 4.13 -6.80
CA GLU A 29 11.87 3.68 -5.59
C GLU A 29 12.75 3.85 -4.33
N PRO A 30 12.14 4.07 -3.15
CA PRO A 30 12.88 4.30 -1.91
C PRO A 30 13.85 3.18 -1.54
N GLU A 31 13.55 1.90 -1.79
CA GLU A 31 14.49 0.81 -1.52
C GLU A 31 15.74 0.91 -2.40
N THR A 32 15.57 1.20 -3.69
CA THR A 32 16.70 1.37 -4.62
C THR A 32 17.56 2.57 -4.23
N LEU A 33 16.95 3.66 -3.78
CA LEU A 33 17.67 4.84 -3.29
C LEU A 33 18.41 4.53 -1.98
N ARG A 34 17.83 3.75 -1.08
CA ARG A 34 18.50 3.32 0.15
C ARG A 34 19.74 2.47 -0.16
N GLU A 35 19.63 1.51 -1.07
CA GLU A 35 20.76 0.70 -1.51
C GLU A 35 21.85 1.56 -2.18
N TYR A 36 21.43 2.52 -3.01
CA TYR A 36 22.33 3.49 -3.63
C TYR A 36 23.08 4.34 -2.59
N VAL A 37 22.39 4.85 -1.57
CA VAL A 37 23.01 5.56 -0.44
C VAL A 37 24.04 4.69 0.25
N LEU A 38 23.66 3.45 0.60
CA LEU A 38 24.57 2.53 1.29
C LEU A 38 25.77 2.20 0.41
N ALA A 39 25.62 2.11 -0.91
CA ALA A 39 26.73 1.89 -1.83
C ALA A 39 27.65 3.11 -1.92
N CYS A 40 27.09 4.31 -2.10
CA CYS A 40 27.85 5.56 -2.28
C CYS A 40 28.52 6.05 -0.99
N THR A 41 27.98 5.70 0.18
CA THR A 41 28.52 6.12 1.49
C THR A 41 29.37 5.04 2.17
N LYS A 42 29.60 3.89 1.52
CA LYS A 42 30.59 2.92 1.98
C LYS A 42 31.98 3.56 1.95
N LEU A 43 32.70 3.41 3.05
CA LEU A 43 34.12 3.78 3.12
C LEU A 43 34.87 3.04 2.00
N THR A 44 35.68 3.78 1.26
CA THR A 44 36.63 3.21 0.31
C THR A 44 37.64 2.33 1.05
N GLN A 45 38.29 1.38 0.34
CA GLN A 45 39.31 0.52 0.95
C GLN A 45 40.44 1.33 1.60
N GLN A 46 40.79 2.48 1.01
CA GLN A 46 41.79 3.40 1.53
C GLN A 46 41.36 3.98 2.88
N GLU A 47 40.14 4.53 2.98
CA GLU A 47 39.62 5.09 4.23
C GLU A 47 39.39 4.04 5.31
N GLN A 48 39.06 2.80 4.93
CA GLN A 48 39.00 1.68 5.88
C GLN A 48 40.39 1.36 6.45
N TRP A 49 41.43 1.41 5.61
CA TRP A 49 42.82 1.20 6.01
C TRP A 49 43.31 2.33 6.92
N ASP A 50 43.05 3.58 6.57
CA ASP A 50 43.42 4.76 7.37
C ASP A 50 42.70 4.78 8.72
N ARG A 51 41.40 4.45 8.75
CA ARG A 51 40.65 4.29 10.00
C ARG A 51 41.20 3.15 10.87
N GLN A 52 41.65 2.05 10.28
CA GLN A 52 42.32 0.98 11.02
C GLN A 52 43.70 1.41 11.56
N LEU A 53 44.41 2.28 10.84
CA LEU A 53 45.66 2.88 11.30
C LEU A 53 45.42 3.87 12.46
N GLU A 54 44.39 4.72 12.37
CA GLU A 54 44.01 5.66 13.44
C GLU A 54 43.56 4.94 14.72
N LEU A 55 42.75 3.87 14.57
CA LEU A 55 42.36 3.03 15.70
C LEU A 55 43.55 2.31 16.37
N ARG A 56 44.65 2.10 15.62
CA ARG A 56 45.92 1.59 16.17
C ARG A 56 46.80 2.70 16.76
N ALA A 57 46.56 3.97 16.42
CA ALA A 57 47.42 5.08 16.78
C ALA A 57 47.10 5.70 18.16
N GLY A 58 45.88 5.56 18.68
CA GLY A 58 45.52 5.90 20.07
C GLY A 58 45.50 7.40 20.45
N ASP A 59 44.36 7.84 20.98
CA ASP A 59 44.08 9.06 21.76
C ASP A 59 44.88 10.34 21.47
N ALA A 60 44.32 11.22 20.64
CA ALA A 60 44.29 12.67 20.92
C ALA A 60 43.37 13.41 19.95
N GLN A 61 42.27 13.97 20.49
CA GLN A 61 41.44 15.06 19.95
C GLN A 61 40.86 14.88 18.53
N GLN A 62 39.56 15.15 18.36
CA GLN A 62 38.97 15.95 17.25
C GLN A 62 37.55 15.51 16.84
N ASP A 63 36.56 15.66 17.73
CA ASP A 63 35.15 15.51 17.31
C ASP A 63 34.65 16.68 16.43
N HIS A 64 35.30 17.84 16.45
CA HIS A 64 34.85 19.01 15.69
C HIS A 64 35.56 19.21 14.34
N THR A 65 36.73 18.59 14.15
CA THR A 65 37.51 18.68 12.91
C THR A 65 37.06 17.62 11.91
N ALA A 66 36.61 16.45 12.37
CA ALA A 66 36.09 15.38 11.52
C ALA A 66 34.81 15.80 10.76
N GLU A 67 33.93 16.59 11.37
CA GLU A 67 32.69 17.07 10.74
C GLU A 67 32.95 18.03 9.56
N LYS A 68 33.95 18.91 9.69
CA LYS A 68 34.35 19.84 8.62
C LYS A 68 35.21 19.17 7.55
N VAL A 69 36.07 18.23 7.95
CA VAL A 69 36.94 17.50 7.02
C VAL A 69 36.12 16.51 6.19
N TYR A 70 35.14 15.83 6.77
CA TYR A 70 34.28 14.90 6.01
C TYR A 70 33.36 15.63 5.01
N ALA A 71 32.81 16.79 5.39
CA ALA A 71 32.07 17.64 4.46
C ALA A 71 32.94 18.15 3.30
N ASN A 72 34.19 18.53 3.57
CA ASN A 72 35.13 18.98 2.53
C ASN A 72 35.69 17.85 1.66
N VAL A 73 35.84 16.62 2.19
CA VAL A 73 36.40 15.46 1.46
C VAL A 73 35.34 14.75 0.61
N MET A 74 34.06 14.77 1.02
CA MET A 74 32.95 14.29 0.18
C MET A 74 32.65 15.24 -0.99
N LEU A 75 32.84 16.55 -0.81
CA LEU A 75 32.61 17.57 -1.86
C LEU A 75 33.82 17.81 -2.76
N ASN A 76 35.04 17.42 -2.35
CA ASN A 76 36.25 17.54 -3.15
C ASN A 76 37.05 16.24 -3.14
N LYS A 77 36.67 15.26 -3.96
CA LYS A 77 37.62 14.23 -4.40
C LYS A 77 38.62 14.90 -5.35
N GLU A 78 39.88 14.88 -4.97
CA GLU A 78 41.01 15.56 -5.62
C GLU A 78 40.99 15.42 -7.16
N GLY A 79 40.73 16.53 -7.85
CA GLY A 79 40.82 16.58 -9.31
C GLY A 79 40.16 17.82 -9.89
N THR A 80 40.86 18.96 -9.84
CA THR A 80 40.55 20.25 -10.50
C THR A 80 39.19 20.86 -10.17
N GLY A 81 39.17 22.11 -9.70
CA GLY A 81 37.95 22.90 -9.50
C GLY A 81 37.22 23.27 -10.81
N GLN A 82 36.95 22.28 -11.66
CA GLN A 82 35.76 22.28 -12.48
C GLN A 82 34.71 21.59 -11.63
N GLU A 83 33.67 22.32 -11.24
CA GLU A 83 32.35 21.71 -11.12
C GLU A 83 32.26 20.73 -12.28
N GLN A 84 32.11 19.42 -12.02
CA GLN A 84 31.28 18.66 -12.93
C GLN A 84 29.91 19.32 -12.79
N THR A 85 29.71 20.42 -13.51
CA THR A 85 28.41 20.83 -13.99
C THR A 85 27.88 19.53 -14.56
N THR A 86 26.95 18.90 -13.84
CA THR A 86 26.22 17.74 -14.29
C THR A 86 25.53 18.18 -15.57
N PHE A 87 26.24 18.04 -16.69
CA PHE A 87 25.82 18.44 -18.00
C PHE A 87 24.54 17.64 -18.28
N GLY A 88 23.42 18.35 -18.41
CA GLY A 88 22.15 17.77 -18.83
C GLY A 88 21.11 17.52 -17.73
N ILE A 89 21.39 17.88 -16.47
CA ILE A 89 20.37 17.85 -15.43
C ILE A 89 19.50 19.12 -15.56
N ASP A 90 18.44 19.04 -16.39
CA ASP A 90 17.27 19.93 -16.36
C ASP A 90 16.85 20.38 -14.94
N PRO A 91 16.82 21.69 -14.65
CA PRO A 91 16.39 22.25 -13.37
C PRO A 91 14.98 21.85 -12.93
N ASN A 92 14.09 21.48 -13.86
CA ASN A 92 12.72 21.09 -13.56
C ASN A 92 12.64 19.71 -12.91
N ALA A 93 13.63 18.85 -13.08
CA ALA A 93 13.64 17.56 -12.39
C ALA A 93 13.74 17.72 -10.87
N TYR A 94 14.48 18.72 -10.38
CA TYR A 94 14.50 19.06 -8.94
C TYR A 94 13.15 19.61 -8.44
N ARG A 95 12.30 20.12 -9.34
CA ARG A 95 10.93 20.55 -9.02
C ARG A 95 9.95 19.40 -9.05
N ALA A 96 10.09 18.49 -10.02
CA ALA A 96 9.22 17.31 -10.17
C ALA A 96 9.53 16.22 -9.13
N GLY A 97 10.77 16.13 -8.68
CA GLY A 97 11.23 15.10 -7.77
C GLY A 97 11.05 15.40 -6.29
N ARG A 98 11.34 14.36 -5.48
CA ARG A 98 11.27 14.39 -4.02
C ARG A 98 12.61 13.95 -3.44
N TRP A 99 12.95 14.56 -2.32
CA TRP A 99 14.10 14.19 -1.52
C TRP A 99 13.69 13.18 -0.45
N TYR A 100 14.48 12.11 -0.32
CA TYR A 100 14.35 11.07 0.69
C TYR A 100 15.48 11.18 1.69
N ARG A 101 15.22 10.86 2.95
CA ARG A 101 16.21 10.91 4.04
C ARG A 101 16.59 9.48 4.43
N PHE A 102 17.87 9.17 4.34
CA PHE A 102 18.43 7.87 4.72
C PHE A 102 19.59 8.05 5.69
N LEU A 103 19.89 7.00 6.46
CA LEU A 103 21.16 6.91 7.17
C LEU A 103 22.26 6.49 6.19
N ASN A 104 23.46 7.05 6.37
CA ASN A 104 24.64 6.60 5.64
C ASN A 104 25.03 5.15 6.03
N ALA A 105 26.01 4.57 5.33
CA ALA A 105 26.47 3.20 5.58
C ALA A 105 27.04 2.96 7.00
N LYS A 106 27.49 4.03 7.68
CA LYS A 106 27.97 3.96 9.07
C LYS A 106 26.84 4.06 10.11
N GLY A 107 25.66 4.54 9.72
CA GLY A 107 24.54 4.79 10.62
C GLY A 107 24.69 6.02 11.50
N ASP A 108 25.68 6.89 11.27
CA ASP A 108 26.02 8.03 12.12
C ASP A 108 25.53 9.38 11.58
N CYS A 109 25.29 9.50 10.27
CA CYS A 109 24.76 10.71 9.67
C CYS A 109 23.58 10.46 8.72
N HIS A 110 22.70 11.46 8.62
CA HIS A 110 21.62 11.44 7.65
C HIS A 110 22.08 12.09 6.34
N VAL A 111 21.72 11.48 5.22
CA VAL A 111 21.91 12.02 3.88
C VAL A 111 20.56 12.12 3.18
N TYR A 112 20.43 13.12 2.33
CA TYR A 112 19.24 13.35 1.51
C TYR A 112 19.54 12.93 0.09
N VAL A 113 18.66 12.10 -0.49
CA VAL A 113 18.79 11.64 -1.87
C VAL A 113 17.56 11.97 -2.68
N HIS A 114 17.77 12.61 -3.82
CA HIS A 114 16.71 13.00 -4.73
C HIS A 114 16.34 11.84 -5.67
N ASN A 115 15.04 11.54 -5.80
CA ASN A 115 14.57 10.33 -6.47
C ASN A 115 14.68 10.30 -7.99
N TYR A 116 14.85 11.44 -8.67
CA TYR A 116 15.08 11.45 -10.12
C TYR A 116 16.56 11.58 -10.48
N THR A 117 17.29 12.43 -9.75
CA THR A 117 18.71 12.72 -10.05
C THR A 117 19.66 11.76 -9.37
N ARG A 118 19.22 11.08 -8.30
CA ARG A 118 20.08 10.40 -7.31
C ARG A 118 21.13 11.31 -6.68
N ASP A 119 20.92 12.63 -6.76
CA ASP A 119 21.81 13.59 -6.12
C ASP A 119 21.79 13.37 -4.60
N ILE A 120 22.97 13.40 -3.98
CA ILE A 120 23.15 13.16 -2.54
C ILE A 120 23.69 14.42 -1.90
N THR A 121 22.99 14.93 -0.90
CA THR A 121 23.48 16.03 -0.07
C THR A 121 23.43 15.67 1.42
N ALA A 122 24.41 16.15 2.17
CA ALA A 122 24.42 16.10 3.63
C ALA A 122 23.60 17.22 4.26
N THR A 123 23.38 18.33 3.54
CA THR A 123 22.58 19.46 4.01
C THR A 123 21.13 19.29 3.60
N ARG A 124 20.20 19.67 4.48
CA ARG A 124 18.77 19.57 4.20
C ARG A 124 18.40 20.42 2.97
N PRO A 125 17.87 19.83 1.88
CA PRO A 125 17.39 20.58 0.71
C PRO A 125 16.21 21.49 1.07
N GLU A 126 16.10 22.66 0.42
CA GLU A 126 15.02 23.62 0.67
C GLU A 126 13.62 23.04 0.38
N ASN A 127 13.52 22.15 -0.62
CA ASN A 127 12.31 21.43 -0.99
C ASN A 127 12.13 20.08 -0.25
N PHE A 128 12.98 19.77 0.75
CA PHE A 128 12.77 18.59 1.60
C PHE A 128 11.70 18.88 2.67
N THR A 129 10.51 18.33 2.42
CA THR A 129 9.39 18.34 3.37
C THR A 129 9.40 17.05 4.17
N GLU A 130 9.89 17.11 5.41
CA GLU A 130 9.73 16.02 6.35
C GLU A 130 8.28 15.97 6.83
N LEU A 131 7.68 14.78 6.86
CA LEU A 131 6.36 14.61 7.47
C LEU A 131 6.45 15.04 8.94
N THR A 132 5.71 16.09 9.29
CA THR A 132 5.54 16.54 10.66
C THR A 132 4.97 15.42 11.54
N GLU A 133 5.20 15.45 12.85
CA GLU A 133 4.58 14.46 13.76
C GLU A 133 3.05 14.43 13.64
N HIS A 134 2.43 15.58 13.34
CA HIS A 134 1.00 15.66 13.09
C HIS A 134 0.60 14.94 11.79
N GLU A 135 1.38 15.06 10.71
CA GLU A 135 1.18 14.31 9.47
C GLU A 135 1.34 12.80 9.70
N LYS A 136 2.39 12.38 10.41
CA LYS A 136 2.59 10.96 10.74
C LYS A 136 1.43 10.39 11.55
N LYS A 137 1.02 11.07 12.62
CA LYS A 137 -0.15 10.68 13.44
C LYS A 137 -1.46 10.66 12.64
N ARG A 138 -1.59 11.49 11.59
CA ARG A 138 -2.75 11.46 10.70
C ARG A 138 -2.71 10.25 9.76
N LEU A 139 -1.55 9.91 9.21
CA LEU A 139 -1.36 8.74 8.37
C LEU A 139 -1.56 7.43 9.14
N GLU A 140 -1.08 7.35 10.39
CA GLU A 140 -1.34 6.20 11.27
C GLU A 140 -2.84 5.97 11.50
N LYS A 141 -3.67 7.03 11.47
CA LYS A 141 -5.13 6.90 11.60
C LYS A 141 -5.82 6.35 10.35
N LEU A 142 -5.16 6.41 9.19
CA LEU A 142 -5.68 5.85 7.94
C LEU A 142 -5.66 4.31 7.95
N GLY A 143 -4.79 3.71 8.76
CA GLY A 143 -4.71 2.26 8.96
C GLY A 143 -3.54 1.62 8.23
N THR A 144 -3.81 0.51 7.54
CA THR A 144 -2.82 -0.29 6.82
C THR A 144 -2.70 0.19 5.38
N PHE A 145 -1.48 0.29 4.87
CA PHE A 145 -1.29 0.61 3.46
C PHE A 145 -1.71 -0.57 2.57
N ILE A 146 -2.31 -0.29 1.40
CA ILE A 146 -2.86 -1.32 0.53
C ILE A 146 -1.87 -2.44 0.15
N LEU A 147 -0.58 -2.12 -0.01
CA LEU A 147 0.45 -3.12 -0.34
C LEU A 147 0.77 -4.07 0.83
N ASP A 148 0.53 -3.62 2.06
CA ASP A 148 0.73 -4.43 3.28
C ASP A 148 -0.50 -5.26 3.65
N LEU A 149 -1.62 -5.09 2.92
CA LEU A 149 -2.88 -5.76 3.21
C LEU A 149 -2.78 -7.31 3.22
N PRO A 150 -2.07 -7.99 2.30
CA PRO A 150 -1.97 -9.46 2.36
C PRO A 150 -1.38 -9.97 3.67
N SER A 151 -0.34 -9.30 4.16
CA SER A 151 0.31 -9.60 5.45
C SER A 151 -0.64 -9.35 6.62
N GLU A 152 -1.45 -8.31 6.54
CA GLU A 152 -2.44 -7.98 7.58
C GLU A 152 -3.61 -8.98 7.61
N ILE A 153 -4.10 -9.43 6.43
CA ILE A 153 -5.09 -10.50 6.33
C ILE A 153 -4.55 -11.78 6.97
N GLN A 154 -3.32 -12.17 6.64
CA GLN A 154 -2.64 -13.32 7.27
C GLN A 154 -2.59 -13.17 8.79
N ARG A 155 -2.19 -12.00 9.29
CA ARG A 155 -2.09 -11.71 10.73
C ARG A 155 -3.42 -11.90 11.44
N VAL A 156 -4.51 -11.35 10.90
CA VAL A 156 -5.86 -11.48 11.45
C VAL A 156 -6.29 -12.94 11.50
N TYR A 157 -6.08 -13.68 10.41
CA TYR A 157 -6.41 -15.11 10.35
C TYR A 157 -5.63 -15.95 11.35
N ASP A 158 -4.33 -15.76 11.45
CA ASP A 158 -3.48 -16.64 12.26
C ASP A 158 -3.57 -16.33 13.75
N LYS A 159 -3.59 -15.03 14.10
CA LYS A 159 -3.47 -14.57 15.49
C LYS A 159 -4.82 -14.28 16.13
N GLU A 160 -5.74 -13.67 15.39
CA GLU A 160 -7.02 -13.23 15.94
C GLU A 160 -8.14 -14.26 15.70
N LYS A 161 -7.92 -15.24 14.80
CA LYS A 161 -8.90 -16.28 14.46
C LYS A 161 -10.25 -15.70 14.01
N ALA A 162 -10.19 -14.63 13.22
CA ALA A 162 -11.33 -13.85 12.75
C ALA A 162 -11.27 -13.62 11.24
N ILE A 163 -12.40 -13.22 10.64
CA ILE A 163 -12.45 -12.78 9.24
C ILE A 163 -12.15 -11.28 9.16
N PRO A 164 -11.17 -10.81 8.39
CA PRO A 164 -10.93 -9.39 8.20
C PRO A 164 -12.06 -8.75 7.39
N ILE A 165 -12.64 -7.70 7.96
CA ILE A 165 -13.53 -6.77 7.27
C ILE A 165 -12.77 -5.48 6.98
N ILE A 166 -12.53 -5.26 5.71
CA ILE A 166 -11.65 -4.24 5.16
C ILE A 166 -12.47 -3.02 4.79
N PHE A 167 -12.10 -1.87 5.35
CA PHE A 167 -12.70 -0.57 5.04
C PHE A 167 -11.73 0.26 4.21
N GLY A 168 -12.16 0.70 3.03
CA GLY A 168 -11.38 1.57 2.14
C GLY A 168 -12.23 2.71 1.58
N SER A 169 -11.58 3.81 1.17
CA SER A 169 -12.23 4.85 0.37
C SER A 169 -12.67 4.31 -0.99
N GLU A 170 -13.40 5.10 -1.79
CA GLU A 170 -13.76 4.72 -3.16
C GLU A 170 -12.53 4.38 -4.01
N ASP A 171 -11.52 5.25 -4.02
CA ASP A 171 -10.27 5.03 -4.76
C ASP A 171 -9.55 3.76 -4.29
N THR A 172 -9.49 3.54 -2.98
CA THR A 172 -8.85 2.36 -2.40
C THR A 172 -9.64 1.08 -2.69
N CYS A 173 -10.97 1.13 -2.64
CA CYS A 173 -11.83 0.01 -2.98
C CYS A 173 -11.67 -0.40 -4.44
N GLU A 174 -11.58 0.57 -5.36
CA GLU A 174 -11.33 0.27 -6.78
C GLU A 174 -9.94 -0.34 -6.97
N ALA A 175 -8.91 0.21 -6.32
CA ALA A 175 -7.57 -0.38 -6.32
C ALA A 175 -7.56 -1.83 -5.76
N LEU A 176 -8.34 -2.09 -4.69
CA LEU A 176 -8.49 -3.43 -4.12
C LEU A 176 -9.16 -4.41 -5.08
N LYS A 177 -10.19 -4.00 -5.82
CA LYS A 177 -10.80 -4.87 -6.84
C LYS A 177 -9.77 -5.28 -7.88
N GLN A 178 -9.01 -4.31 -8.41
CA GLN A 178 -7.97 -4.59 -9.40
C GLN A 178 -6.91 -5.51 -8.82
N PHE A 179 -6.47 -5.24 -7.59
CA PHE A 179 -5.54 -6.10 -6.87
C PHE A 179 -6.04 -7.55 -6.80
N PHE A 180 -7.23 -7.81 -6.27
CA PHE A 180 -7.76 -9.18 -6.14
C PHE A 180 -8.18 -9.84 -7.46
N LEU A 181 -8.35 -9.06 -8.54
CA LEU A 181 -8.63 -9.58 -9.88
C LEU A 181 -7.36 -10.14 -10.54
N TYR A 182 -6.22 -9.47 -10.33
CA TYR A 182 -4.93 -9.85 -10.94
C TYR A 182 -4.01 -10.63 -10.00
N ASP A 183 -4.29 -10.62 -8.69
CA ASP A 183 -3.48 -11.32 -7.71
C ASP A 183 -3.55 -12.85 -7.92
N LYS A 184 -2.38 -13.47 -7.88
CA LYS A 184 -2.24 -14.93 -8.02
C LYS A 184 -2.85 -15.66 -6.83
N ASP A 185 -2.81 -15.05 -5.64
CA ASP A 185 -3.26 -15.64 -4.38
C ASP A 185 -4.66 -15.16 -3.97
N GLY A 186 -5.28 -14.31 -4.80
CA GLY A 186 -6.58 -13.69 -4.59
C GLY A 186 -7.66 -14.19 -5.55
N GLN A 187 -8.92 -14.12 -5.10
CA GLN A 187 -10.11 -14.35 -5.90
C GLN A 187 -11.17 -13.32 -5.55
N LEU A 188 -11.51 -12.43 -6.48
CA LEU A 188 -12.60 -11.47 -6.31
C LEU A 188 -13.97 -12.14 -6.47
N LEU A 189 -14.89 -11.80 -5.57
CA LEU A 189 -16.33 -12.01 -5.69
C LEU A 189 -17.02 -10.66 -5.52
N ASP A 190 -17.53 -10.12 -6.62
CA ASP A 190 -18.29 -8.86 -6.62
C ASP A 190 -19.75 -9.10 -6.22
N ALA A 191 -20.03 -8.98 -4.92
CA ALA A 191 -21.34 -9.24 -4.35
C ALA A 191 -22.33 -8.07 -4.58
N THR A 192 -21.89 -6.91 -5.09
CA THR A 192 -22.81 -5.80 -5.42
C THR A 192 -23.87 -6.21 -6.44
N ARG A 193 -23.56 -7.20 -7.28
CA ARG A 193 -24.46 -7.80 -8.27
C ARG A 193 -25.61 -8.61 -7.65
N LEU A 194 -25.50 -8.96 -6.36
CA LEU A 194 -26.51 -9.70 -5.62
C LEU A 194 -27.62 -8.82 -5.05
N ASN A 195 -27.54 -7.49 -5.18
CA ASN A 195 -28.63 -6.57 -4.83
C ASN A 195 -29.95 -6.91 -5.53
N ARG A 196 -29.87 -7.47 -6.74
CA ARG A 196 -31.00 -8.08 -7.45
C ARG A 196 -30.73 -9.58 -7.57
N VAL A 197 -31.09 -10.33 -6.52
CA VAL A 197 -30.89 -11.78 -6.45
C VAL A 197 -31.44 -12.44 -7.71
N ASN A 198 -30.53 -12.97 -8.53
CA ASN A 198 -30.84 -13.70 -9.74
C ASN A 198 -29.95 -14.94 -9.83
N ALA A 199 -30.43 -15.97 -10.54
CA ALA A 199 -29.76 -17.26 -10.59
C ALA A 199 -28.34 -17.18 -11.17
N LYS A 200 -28.11 -16.29 -12.15
CA LYS A 200 -26.80 -16.10 -12.77
C LYS A 200 -25.79 -15.54 -11.77
N ALA A 201 -26.13 -14.47 -11.05
CA ALA A 201 -25.24 -13.85 -10.06
C ALA A 201 -24.96 -14.79 -8.87
N LEU A 202 -25.96 -15.59 -8.46
CA LEU A 202 -25.77 -16.61 -7.43
C LEU A 202 -24.80 -17.71 -7.88
N GLU A 203 -24.90 -18.17 -9.13
CA GLU A 203 -24.00 -19.19 -9.67
C GLU A 203 -22.59 -18.65 -9.93
N GLU A 204 -22.44 -17.40 -10.41
CA GLU A 204 -21.14 -16.72 -10.50
C GLU A 204 -20.47 -16.59 -9.13
N SER A 205 -21.24 -16.25 -8.10
CA SER A 205 -20.76 -16.18 -6.72
C SER A 205 -20.33 -17.55 -6.21
N ARG A 206 -21.16 -18.58 -6.44
CA ARG A 206 -20.84 -19.98 -6.10
C ARG A 206 -19.51 -20.41 -6.72
N GLN A 207 -19.34 -20.16 -8.02
CA GLN A 207 -18.13 -20.53 -8.75
C GLN A 207 -16.90 -19.79 -8.20
N ALA A 208 -17.01 -18.50 -7.88
CA ALA A 208 -15.90 -17.74 -7.27
C ALA A 208 -15.48 -18.34 -5.91
N ILE A 209 -16.45 -18.71 -5.06
CA ILE A 209 -16.18 -19.35 -3.76
C ILE A 209 -15.50 -20.72 -3.97
N VAL A 210 -16.04 -21.55 -4.87
CA VAL A 210 -15.44 -22.86 -5.20
C VAL A 210 -14.04 -22.72 -5.75
N ASN A 211 -13.81 -21.81 -6.70
CA ASN A 211 -12.49 -21.59 -7.27
C ASN A 211 -11.49 -21.16 -6.20
N ALA A 212 -11.89 -20.28 -5.28
CA ALA A 212 -11.03 -19.88 -4.17
C ALA A 212 -10.67 -21.08 -3.27
N MET A 213 -11.64 -21.93 -2.91
CA MET A 213 -11.40 -23.13 -2.11
C MET A 213 -10.51 -24.15 -2.82
N THR A 214 -10.83 -24.47 -4.07
CA THR A 214 -10.09 -25.47 -4.86
C THR A 214 -8.66 -25.01 -5.13
N LEU A 215 -8.42 -23.71 -5.29
CA LEU A 215 -7.08 -23.17 -5.54
C LEU A 215 -6.33 -22.78 -4.26
N GLY A 216 -6.98 -22.74 -3.09
CA GLY A 216 -6.37 -22.30 -1.84
C GLY A 216 -6.11 -20.79 -1.78
N LYS A 217 -6.98 -19.99 -2.40
CA LYS A 217 -6.85 -18.53 -2.52
C LYS A 217 -7.64 -17.78 -1.46
N THR A 218 -7.27 -16.52 -1.24
CA THR A 218 -8.08 -15.57 -0.46
C THR A 218 -9.26 -15.08 -1.30
N LEU A 219 -10.47 -15.46 -0.90
CA LEU A 219 -11.72 -14.95 -1.44
C LEU A 219 -12.00 -13.55 -0.89
N CYS A 220 -11.99 -12.54 -1.77
CA CYS A 220 -12.38 -11.18 -1.45
C CYS A 220 -13.84 -10.94 -1.84
N ILE A 221 -14.71 -10.79 -0.85
CA ILE A 221 -16.13 -10.49 -1.04
C ILE A 221 -16.29 -8.97 -1.04
N PHE A 222 -16.45 -8.39 -2.22
CA PHE A 222 -16.64 -6.96 -2.40
C PHE A 222 -18.12 -6.60 -2.27
N LEU A 223 -18.49 -5.84 -1.24
CA LEU A 223 -19.87 -5.43 -0.95
C LEU A 223 -20.19 -4.01 -1.40
N GLY A 224 -19.19 -3.18 -1.68
CA GLY A 224 -19.37 -1.79 -2.11
C GLY A 224 -19.94 -0.88 -1.02
N ASP A 225 -20.65 0.16 -1.44
CA ASP A 225 -21.42 1.07 -0.58
C ASP A 225 -22.82 0.51 -0.24
N SER A 226 -23.48 -0.11 -1.22
CA SER A 226 -24.82 -0.64 -1.08
C SER A 226 -24.78 -2.15 -0.80
N ILE A 227 -24.64 -2.48 0.48
CA ILE A 227 -24.55 -3.88 0.94
C ILE A 227 -25.87 -4.60 0.64
N PRO A 228 -25.82 -5.69 -0.14
CA PRO A 228 -26.97 -6.57 -0.35
C PRO A 228 -27.51 -7.11 0.97
N GLU A 229 -28.79 -7.47 1.00
CA GLU A 229 -29.41 -8.11 2.15
C GLU A 229 -28.93 -9.57 2.27
N LEU A 230 -27.68 -9.76 2.72
CA LEU A 230 -27.04 -11.07 2.74
C LEU A 230 -27.76 -12.00 3.69
N GLN A 231 -28.12 -11.56 4.91
CA GLN A 231 -28.84 -12.40 5.86
C GLN A 231 -30.26 -12.75 5.41
N GLU A 232 -31.03 -11.77 4.91
CA GLU A 232 -32.47 -11.94 4.65
C GLU A 232 -32.81 -12.53 3.29
N LYS A 233 -31.98 -12.29 2.26
CA LYS A 233 -32.30 -12.67 0.86
C LYS A 233 -31.30 -13.62 0.22
N ILE A 234 -30.02 -13.57 0.60
CA ILE A 234 -28.96 -14.30 -0.11
C ILE A 234 -28.57 -15.57 0.64
N CYS A 235 -28.16 -15.47 1.90
CA CYS A 235 -27.70 -16.55 2.77
C CYS A 235 -28.85 -17.31 3.45
N ILE A 236 -29.94 -17.50 2.72
CA ILE A 236 -31.15 -18.19 3.20
C ILE A 236 -31.12 -19.68 2.84
N PRO A 237 -31.90 -20.54 3.53
CA PRO A 237 -31.93 -21.98 3.25
C PRO A 237 -32.17 -22.35 1.78
N LYS A 238 -32.97 -21.55 1.07
CA LYS A 238 -33.28 -21.74 -0.37
C LYS A 238 -32.03 -21.63 -1.27
N ASN A 239 -31.07 -20.80 -0.89
CA ASN A 239 -29.88 -20.51 -1.68
C ASN A 239 -28.62 -21.13 -1.06
N ARG A 240 -28.77 -22.01 -0.06
CA ARG A 240 -27.64 -22.62 0.68
C ARG A 240 -26.64 -23.31 -0.24
N ASP A 241 -27.10 -23.85 -1.36
CA ASP A 241 -26.27 -24.55 -2.34
C ASP A 241 -25.55 -23.61 -3.34
N SER A 242 -25.80 -22.29 -3.26
CA SER A 242 -25.20 -21.28 -4.12
C SER A 242 -24.47 -20.18 -3.35
N PHE A 243 -24.97 -19.80 -2.17
CA PHE A 243 -24.34 -18.80 -1.30
C PHE A 243 -24.58 -19.14 0.19
N PRO A 244 -23.84 -20.11 0.74
CA PRO A 244 -24.04 -20.57 2.12
C PRO A 244 -23.53 -19.54 3.14
N ARG A 245 -24.31 -19.35 4.22
CA ARG A 245 -23.96 -18.50 5.37
C ARG A 245 -22.57 -18.83 5.96
N ALA A 246 -22.19 -20.11 5.96
CA ALA A 246 -20.91 -20.58 6.49
C ALA A 246 -19.67 -20.04 5.76
N VAL A 247 -19.81 -19.37 4.60
CA VAL A 247 -18.70 -18.63 3.98
C VAL A 247 -18.21 -17.48 4.86
N PHE A 248 -19.08 -16.94 5.72
CA PHE A 248 -18.73 -15.89 6.68
C PHE A 248 -18.28 -16.42 8.04
N ALA A 249 -18.11 -17.73 8.21
CA ALA A 249 -17.53 -18.31 9.41
C ALA A 249 -16.00 -18.47 9.24
N TYR A 250 -15.22 -18.23 10.31
CA TYR A 250 -13.76 -18.34 10.27
C TYR A 250 -13.27 -19.73 9.80
N ASP A 251 -13.90 -20.80 10.27
CA ASP A 251 -13.61 -22.19 9.86
C ASP A 251 -14.15 -22.54 8.46
N GLY A 252 -14.82 -21.58 7.81
CA GLY A 252 -15.40 -21.70 6.49
C GLY A 252 -16.55 -22.72 6.42
N LEU A 253 -16.68 -23.34 5.25
CA LEU A 253 -17.72 -24.33 4.99
C LEU A 253 -17.40 -25.65 5.69
N GLY A 254 -18.28 -26.16 6.54
CA GLY A 254 -18.16 -27.52 7.08
C GLY A 254 -18.34 -28.59 5.99
N GLU A 255 -17.80 -29.79 6.20
CA GLU A 255 -17.74 -30.89 5.20
C GLU A 255 -19.11 -31.20 4.57
N GLY A 256 -20.15 -31.38 5.38
CA GLY A 256 -21.51 -31.64 4.88
C GLY A 256 -22.18 -30.47 4.13
N ALA A 257 -21.69 -29.23 4.31
CA ALA A 257 -22.12 -28.09 3.49
C ALA A 257 -21.41 -28.07 2.13
N ARG A 258 -20.14 -28.51 2.08
CA ARG A 258 -19.35 -28.57 0.83
C ARG A 258 -19.94 -29.54 -0.17
N GLU A 259 -20.39 -30.72 0.26
CA GLU A 259 -20.91 -31.76 -0.65
C GLU A 259 -22.12 -31.30 -1.49
N LYS A 260 -22.98 -30.44 -0.92
CA LYS A 260 -24.15 -29.89 -1.61
C LYS A 260 -23.83 -28.66 -2.46
N PHE A 261 -22.74 -27.98 -2.11
CA PHE A 261 -22.30 -26.74 -2.73
C PHE A 261 -21.45 -26.98 -4.00
N TYR A 262 -20.63 -28.02 -4.02
CA TYR A 262 -19.87 -28.44 -5.20
C TYR A 262 -20.80 -29.12 -6.22
N ARG A 263 -20.72 -28.71 -7.48
CA ARG A 263 -21.30 -29.45 -8.60
C ARG A 263 -20.35 -30.57 -9.02
N ASP A 264 -20.87 -31.56 -9.74
CA ASP A 264 -20.04 -32.68 -10.21
C ASP A 264 -18.85 -32.21 -11.07
N ALA A 265 -19.02 -31.14 -11.84
CA ALA A 265 -17.97 -30.54 -12.66
C ALA A 265 -16.87 -29.83 -11.85
N ASP A 266 -17.15 -29.44 -10.61
CA ASP A 266 -16.18 -28.76 -9.73
C ASP A 266 -15.31 -29.75 -8.95
N ARG A 267 -15.70 -31.02 -8.91
CA ARG A 267 -15.05 -32.04 -8.08
C ARG A 267 -13.77 -32.54 -8.75
N GLU A 268 -12.65 -32.44 -8.05
CA GLU A 268 -11.39 -33.04 -8.49
C GLU A 268 -11.40 -34.53 -8.10
N ALA A 269 -11.35 -35.41 -9.10
CA ALA A 269 -11.45 -36.87 -8.90
C ALA A 269 -12.68 -37.31 -8.06
N GLY A 270 -13.80 -36.58 -8.16
CA GLY A 270 -15.04 -36.87 -7.44
C GLY A 270 -15.09 -36.32 -5.99
N MET A 271 -14.02 -35.68 -5.52
CA MET A 271 -13.91 -35.12 -4.18
C MET A 271 -14.10 -33.60 -4.15
N CYS A 272 -14.67 -33.08 -3.06
CA CYS A 272 -14.74 -31.64 -2.79
C CYS A 272 -13.41 -31.18 -2.20
N VAL A 273 -12.54 -30.58 -3.01
CA VAL A 273 -11.20 -30.17 -2.59
C VAL A 273 -11.22 -28.76 -2.00
N VAL A 274 -10.73 -28.63 -0.78
CA VAL A 274 -10.41 -27.33 -0.16
C VAL A 274 -8.93 -27.36 0.16
N ARG A 275 -8.13 -26.56 -0.56
CA ARG A 275 -6.68 -26.50 -0.34
C ARG A 275 -6.35 -25.59 0.84
N GLU A 276 -5.20 -25.86 1.46
CA GLU A 276 -4.62 -24.95 2.44
C GLU A 276 -4.40 -23.57 1.80
N GLY A 277 -4.64 -22.51 2.58
CA GLY A 277 -4.56 -21.13 2.10
C GLY A 277 -5.91 -20.49 1.77
N PHE A 278 -6.99 -21.27 1.65
CA PHE A 278 -8.33 -20.70 1.51
C PHE A 278 -8.68 -19.82 2.70
N ARG A 279 -9.02 -18.56 2.41
CA ARG A 279 -9.42 -17.54 3.38
C ARG A 279 -10.51 -16.68 2.77
N VAL A 280 -11.21 -15.95 3.62
CA VAL A 280 -12.23 -14.98 3.23
C VAL A 280 -11.89 -13.61 3.79
N CYS A 281 -12.04 -12.55 3.01
CA CYS A 281 -12.08 -11.19 3.50
C CYS A 281 -13.30 -10.48 2.91
N VAL A 282 -13.81 -9.50 3.64
CA VAL A 282 -14.98 -8.72 3.22
C VAL A 282 -14.54 -7.28 3.01
N VAL A 283 -14.82 -6.68 1.85
CA VAL A 283 -14.45 -5.30 1.54
C VAL A 283 -15.69 -4.41 1.51
N LEU A 284 -15.64 -3.32 2.26
CA LEU A 284 -16.64 -2.28 2.36
C LEU A 284 -16.05 -0.92 2.00
N MET A 285 -16.83 -0.14 1.28
CA MET A 285 -16.49 1.23 0.93
C MET A 285 -16.98 2.21 2.01
N TYR A 286 -16.12 3.15 2.42
CA TYR A 286 -16.49 4.26 3.31
C TYR A 286 -16.41 5.61 2.58
N ASP A 287 -17.09 6.63 3.10
CA ASP A 287 -17.02 7.98 2.55
C ASP A 287 -15.73 8.70 2.97
N GLY A 288 -14.95 9.12 1.98
CA GLY A 288 -13.56 9.58 2.12
C GLY A 288 -13.32 10.74 3.09
N MET A 289 -14.35 11.41 3.61
CA MET A 289 -14.17 12.60 4.45
C MET A 289 -14.23 12.37 5.97
N ASN A 290 -15.00 11.40 6.46
CA ASN A 290 -15.19 11.20 7.91
C ASN A 290 -14.78 9.82 8.41
N LEU A 291 -14.28 8.93 7.54
CA LEU A 291 -14.10 7.51 7.87
C LEU A 291 -15.44 6.86 8.34
N ASP A 292 -16.55 7.50 7.97
CA ASP A 292 -17.91 7.06 8.22
C ASP A 292 -18.44 6.43 6.93
N MET A 293 -19.23 5.37 7.07
CA MET A 293 -19.90 4.71 5.95
C MET A 293 -20.99 5.67 5.41
N SER A 294 -20.85 6.18 4.18
CA SER A 294 -21.77 7.18 3.56
C SER A 294 -23.21 6.71 3.50
N SER A 295 -23.40 5.43 3.18
CA SER A 295 -24.68 4.84 2.84
C SER A 295 -25.38 4.13 4.00
N MET A 296 -24.66 3.86 5.09
CA MET A 296 -25.14 2.93 6.12
C MET A 296 -24.52 3.18 7.48
N ARG A 297 -25.30 3.14 8.55
CA ARG A 297 -24.74 3.25 9.90
C ARG A 297 -23.99 1.97 10.25
N LYS A 298 -22.85 2.10 10.94
CA LYS A 298 -22.10 0.95 11.46
C LYS A 298 -22.97 -0.04 12.27
N ALA A 299 -24.00 0.47 12.94
CA ALA A 299 -24.96 -0.33 13.71
C ALA A 299 -25.86 -1.25 12.85
N GLU A 300 -25.97 -1.01 11.54
CA GLU A 300 -26.78 -1.82 10.62
C GLU A 300 -25.97 -2.97 10.00
N LEU A 301 -24.63 -2.91 10.05
CA LEU A 301 -23.75 -3.96 9.52
C LEU A 301 -24.03 -5.35 10.11
N PRO A 302 -24.22 -5.52 11.44
CA PRO A 302 -24.50 -6.83 12.02
C PRO A 302 -25.84 -7.44 11.57
N GLN A 303 -26.77 -6.62 11.07
CA GLN A 303 -28.06 -7.09 10.55
C GLN A 303 -27.95 -7.54 9.09
N LYS A 304 -26.98 -6.99 8.33
CA LYS A 304 -26.81 -7.30 6.91
C LYS A 304 -25.79 -8.38 6.65
N ILE A 305 -24.67 -8.41 7.38
CA ILE A 305 -23.54 -9.32 7.15
C ILE A 305 -23.63 -10.49 8.14
N PRO A 306 -23.70 -11.76 7.69
CA PRO A 306 -23.72 -12.90 8.61
C PRO A 306 -22.40 -13.03 9.39
N GLU A 307 -22.48 -13.50 10.64
CA GLU A 307 -21.33 -13.69 11.53
C GLU A 307 -20.43 -12.44 11.68
N PHE A 308 -21.02 -11.25 11.57
CA PHE A 308 -20.27 -9.98 11.66
C PHE A 308 -19.51 -9.84 12.99
N GLU A 309 -20.02 -10.42 14.06
CA GLU A 309 -19.41 -10.42 15.39
C GLU A 309 -18.07 -11.17 15.46
N ASP A 310 -17.83 -12.10 14.53
CA ASP A 310 -16.58 -12.85 14.40
C ASP A 310 -15.60 -12.18 13.40
N MET A 311 -15.92 -10.96 12.95
CA MET A 311 -15.09 -10.21 12.00
C MET A 311 -14.20 -9.18 12.69
N ARG A 312 -13.02 -8.95 12.13
CA ARG A 312 -12.05 -7.96 12.60
C ARG A 312 -11.91 -6.80 11.62
N GLU A 313 -12.11 -5.59 12.12
CA GLU A 313 -11.96 -4.38 11.31
C GLU A 313 -10.50 -4.13 10.93
N VAL A 314 -10.27 -3.96 9.63
CA VAL A 314 -8.99 -3.54 9.04
C VAL A 314 -9.27 -2.29 8.21
N ARG A 315 -8.59 -1.19 8.51
CA ARG A 315 -8.68 0.03 7.69
C ARG A 315 -7.56 0.02 6.68
N VAL A 316 -7.86 0.36 5.44
CA VAL A 316 -6.90 0.36 4.35
C VAL A 316 -6.91 1.70 3.64
N TYR A 317 -5.73 2.15 3.24
CA TYR A 317 -5.57 3.37 2.47
C TYR A 317 -4.59 3.18 1.30
N SER A 318 -4.76 4.00 0.27
CA SER A 318 -3.90 4.06 -0.91
C SER A 318 -3.03 5.32 -0.91
N GLU A 319 -2.10 5.42 -1.87
CA GLU A 319 -1.31 6.66 -2.06
C GLU A 319 -2.22 7.87 -2.36
N ALA A 320 -3.37 7.66 -3.02
CA ALA A 320 -4.35 8.72 -3.27
C ALA A 320 -4.94 9.26 -1.95
N ASP A 321 -5.33 8.37 -1.02
CA ASP A 321 -5.84 8.76 0.29
C ASP A 321 -4.78 9.48 1.13
N LYS A 322 -3.54 8.96 1.09
CA LYS A 322 -2.39 9.59 1.76
C LYS A 322 -2.14 10.99 1.22
N LYS A 323 -2.16 11.18 -0.10
CA LYS A 323 -2.01 12.49 -0.75
C LYS A 323 -3.12 13.44 -0.31
N LYS A 324 -4.40 13.02 -0.42
CA LYS A 324 -5.57 13.82 0.00
C LYS A 324 -5.50 14.21 1.48
N ALA A 325 -5.12 13.28 2.36
CA ALA A 325 -5.00 13.55 3.79
C ALA A 325 -3.91 14.58 4.10
N LEU A 326 -2.79 14.55 3.38
CA LEU A 326 -1.70 15.52 3.56
C LEU A 326 -2.06 16.90 2.98
N GLU A 327 -2.72 16.96 1.83
CA GLU A 327 -3.18 18.21 1.20
C GLU A 327 -4.16 18.96 2.10
N GLN A 328 -5.17 18.26 2.65
CA GLN A 328 -6.14 18.85 3.58
C GLN A 328 -5.48 19.49 4.81
N MET A 329 -4.42 18.89 5.34
CA MET A 329 -3.73 19.45 6.50
C MET A 329 -2.87 20.67 6.16
N ARG A 330 -2.41 20.75 4.91
CA ARG A 330 -1.66 21.90 4.42
C ARG A 330 -2.56 23.07 4.03
N GLY A 331 -3.89 22.88 4.11
CA GLY A 331 -4.88 23.91 3.80
C GLY A 331 -4.96 24.25 2.32
N VAL A 332 -4.62 23.29 1.46
CA VAL A 332 -4.69 23.40 -0.01
C VAL A 332 -6.02 22.86 -0.51
#